data_AF-A0A2D4ETG6-F1
#
_entry.id   AF-A0A2D4ETG6-F1
#
_cell.length_a   1.000
_cell.length_b   1.000
_cell.length_c   1.000
_cell.angle_alpha   90.00
_cell.angle_beta   90.00
_cell.angle_gamma   90.00
#
_symmetry.space_group_name_H-M   'P 1'
#
loop_
_entity.id
_entity.type
_entity.pdbx_description
1 polymer ?
#
loop_
_entity_poly.entity_id
_entity_poly.type
_entity_poly.pdbx_seq_one_letter_code
_entity_poly.pdbx_strand_id
1 'polypeptide(L)'
;MVYKKADHSYAAFSHRASSSWLTAYVVKVFAMAAKMVKDINHEIICGGVKWLILNRQQPDGVFKEHAPVIHGEMLGGTKGAEPDISLTAFILVALLESRSVCNEH
;
A
#
# COMPACT_ATOMS: atom_id res chain seq x y z
N MET A 1 0.07 8.13 14.32
CA MET A 1 0.56 8.13 12.92
C MET A 1 -0.04 9.32 12.19
N VAL A 2 0.79 10.23 11.67
CA VAL A 2 0.35 11.52 11.09
C VAL A 2 -0.23 11.37 9.67
N TYR A 3 0.17 10.33 8.95
CA TYR A 3 -0.18 10.10 7.53
C TYR A 3 -1.14 8.93 7.28
N LYS A 4 -1.44 8.15 8.34
CA LYS A 4 -2.44 7.07 8.33
C LYS A 4 -3.82 7.67 8.58
N LYS A 5 -4.79 7.28 7.77
CA LYS A 5 -6.19 7.66 7.94
C LYS A 5 -6.97 6.66 8.80
N ALA A 6 -8.19 7.05 9.16
CA ALA A 6 -9.10 6.21 9.93
C ALA A 6 -9.42 4.88 9.23
N ASP A 7 -9.50 4.88 7.90
CA ASP A 7 -9.74 3.68 7.07
C ASP A 7 -8.46 2.85 6.80
N HIS A 8 -7.36 3.13 7.50
CA HIS A 8 -6.07 2.47 7.39
C HIS A 8 -5.31 2.72 6.08
N SER A 9 -5.79 3.63 5.23
CA SER A 9 -5.09 4.09 4.04
C SER A 9 -4.10 5.23 4.32
N TYR A 10 -3.21 5.50 3.36
CA TYR A 10 -2.17 6.51 3.51
C TYR A 10 -2.24 7.59 2.42
N ALA A 11 -1.90 8.82 2.82
CA ALA A 11 -1.75 9.97 1.94
C ALA A 11 -0.54 10.81 2.37
N ALA A 12 0.08 11.54 1.43
CA ALA A 12 1.19 12.44 1.75
C ALA A 12 0.80 13.55 2.75
N PHE A 13 -0.48 13.96 2.73
CA PHE A 13 -1.09 14.86 3.70
C PHE A 13 -2.48 14.37 4.07
N SER A 14 -2.91 14.57 5.31
CA SER A 14 -4.18 14.05 5.84
C SER A 14 -5.42 14.50 5.07
N HIS A 15 -5.39 15.73 4.52
CA HIS A 15 -6.50 16.31 3.74
C HIS A 15 -6.55 15.81 2.28
N ARG A 16 -5.52 15.12 1.78
CA ARG A 16 -5.51 14.59 0.41
C ARG A 16 -6.19 13.22 0.35
N ALA A 17 -6.73 12.87 -0.80
CA ALA A 17 -7.19 11.52 -1.07
C ALA A 17 -6.05 10.48 -0.94
N SER A 18 -6.42 9.25 -0.59
CA SER A 18 -5.45 8.19 -0.30
C SER A 18 -4.88 7.57 -1.57
N SER A 19 -3.56 7.38 -1.56
CA SER A 19 -2.81 6.77 -2.66
C SER A 19 -2.76 5.26 -2.49
N SER A 20 -3.09 4.54 -3.56
CA SER A 20 -2.92 3.09 -3.63
C SER A 20 -1.45 2.71 -3.53
N TRP A 21 -0.58 3.41 -4.29
CA TRP A 21 0.86 3.16 -4.28
C TRP A 21 1.48 3.43 -2.90
N LEU A 22 1.16 4.56 -2.27
CA LEU A 22 1.73 4.91 -0.96
C LEU A 22 1.27 3.94 0.13
N THR A 23 -0.01 3.57 0.12
CA THR A 23 -0.55 2.58 1.07
C THR A 23 0.19 1.25 0.92
N ALA A 24 0.40 0.78 -0.31
CA ALA A 24 1.14 -0.46 -0.58
C ALA A 24 2.63 -0.36 -0.21
N TYR A 25 3.26 0.79 -0.44
CA TYR A 25 4.64 1.03 -0.03
C TYR A 25 4.80 0.91 1.49
N VAL A 26 3.88 1.52 2.25
CA VAL A 26 3.87 1.41 3.72
C VAL A 26 3.65 -0.04 4.15
N VAL A 27 2.65 -0.73 3.60
CA VAL A 27 2.40 -2.16 3.89
C VAL A 27 3.66 -2.99 3.68
N LYS A 28 4.31 -2.85 2.53
CA LYS A 28 5.52 -3.60 2.18
C LYS A 28 6.65 -3.35 3.19
N VAL A 29 6.96 -2.08 3.45
CA VAL A 29 8.09 -1.70 4.33
C VAL A 29 7.84 -2.16 5.76
N PHE A 30 6.64 -1.93 6.30
CA PHE A 30 6.31 -2.34 7.67
C PHE A 30 6.22 -3.86 7.81
N ALA A 31 5.73 -4.58 6.80
CA ALA A 31 5.75 -6.05 6.80
C ALA A 31 7.18 -6.61 6.83
N MET A 32 8.11 -6.04 6.06
CA MET A 32 9.52 -6.44 6.13
C MET A 32 10.14 -6.06 7.49
N ALA A 33 9.83 -4.88 8.02
CA ALA A 33 10.36 -4.43 9.31
C ALA A 33 9.83 -5.25 10.50
N ALA A 34 8.59 -5.75 10.43
CA ALA A 34 7.97 -6.58 11.48
C ALA A 34 8.73 -7.88 11.72
N LYS A 35 9.53 -8.35 10.74
CA LYS A 35 10.42 -9.51 10.90
C LYS A 35 11.56 -9.25 11.89
N MET A 36 11.89 -7.99 12.16
CA MET A 36 12.99 -7.56 13.05
C MET A 36 12.50 -6.77 14.26
N VAL A 37 11.43 -5.98 14.11
CA VAL A 37 10.86 -5.11 15.14
C VAL A 37 9.49 -5.63 15.56
N LYS A 38 9.40 -6.20 16.77
CA LYS A 38 8.20 -6.90 17.26
C LYS A 38 7.03 -5.98 17.62
N ASP A 39 7.27 -4.71 17.88
CA ASP A 39 6.26 -3.77 18.37
C ASP A 39 5.53 -2.99 17.26
N ILE A 40 5.68 -3.43 15.99
CA ILE A 40 4.91 -2.88 14.88
C ILE A 40 3.48 -3.41 14.98
N ASN A 41 2.54 -2.50 15.21
CA ASN A 41 1.13 -2.86 15.31
C ASN A 41 0.62 -3.47 13.97
N HIS A 42 0.06 -4.68 14.03
CA HIS A 42 -0.45 -5.42 12.88
C HIS A 42 -1.54 -4.63 12.11
N GLU A 43 -2.33 -3.79 12.77
CA GLU A 43 -3.36 -2.93 12.15
C GLU A 43 -2.79 -1.89 11.16
N ILE A 44 -1.49 -1.59 11.25
CA ILE A 44 -0.77 -0.74 10.29
C ILE A 44 -0.65 -1.46 8.94
N ILE A 45 -0.36 -2.76 9.01
CA ILE A 45 -0.07 -3.61 7.85
C ILE A 45 -1.38 -4.20 7.33
N CYS A 46 -2.11 -4.95 8.15
CA CYS A 46 -3.28 -5.71 7.74
C CYS A 46 -4.49 -4.81 7.46
N GLY A 47 -4.60 -3.66 8.16
CA GLY A 47 -5.58 -2.63 7.81
C GLY A 47 -5.32 -2.05 6.41
N GLY A 48 -4.05 -1.78 6.07
CA GLY A 48 -3.66 -1.32 4.73
C GLY A 48 -3.90 -2.37 3.64
N VAL A 49 -3.57 -3.63 3.91
CA VAL A 49 -3.87 -4.78 3.04
C VAL A 49 -5.38 -4.86 2.75
N LYS A 50 -6.20 -4.88 3.80
CA LYS A 50 -7.66 -4.93 3.68
C LYS A 50 -8.19 -3.76 2.88
N TRP A 51 -7.69 -2.56 3.15
CA TRP A 51 -8.12 -1.36 2.42
C TRP A 51 -7.78 -1.44 0.92
N LEU A 52 -6.58 -1.91 0.56
CA LEU A 52 -6.18 -2.07 -0.85
C LEU A 52 -7.09 -3.05 -1.58
N ILE A 53 -7.35 -4.22 -1.00
CA ILE A 53 -8.20 -5.25 -1.61
C ILE A 53 -9.64 -4.75 -1.77
N LEU A 54 -10.22 -4.19 -0.70
CA LEU A 54 -11.64 -3.82 -0.70
C LEU A 54 -11.95 -2.54 -1.50
N ASN A 55 -11.00 -1.61 -1.62
CA ASN A 55 -11.27 -0.28 -2.18
C ASN A 55 -10.52 0.00 -3.49
N ARG A 56 -9.50 -0.79 -3.83
CA ARG A 56 -8.61 -0.49 -4.97
C ARG A 56 -8.42 -1.63 -5.95
N GLN A 57 -8.77 -2.86 -5.59
CA GLN A 57 -8.81 -3.97 -6.54
C GLN A 57 -10.11 -3.91 -7.35
N GLN A 58 -9.98 -3.96 -8.67
CA GLN A 58 -11.10 -4.02 -9.60
C GLN A 58 -11.57 -5.47 -9.78
N PRO A 59 -12.78 -5.71 -10.33
CA PRO A 59 -13.29 -7.07 -10.56
C PRO A 59 -12.42 -7.96 -11.46
N ASP A 60 -11.61 -7.35 -12.33
CA ASP A 60 -10.63 -8.02 -13.20
C ASP A 60 -9.28 -8.28 -12.51
N GLY A 61 -9.15 -7.91 -11.22
CA GLY A 61 -7.95 -8.10 -10.40
C GLY A 61 -6.92 -6.96 -10.50
N VAL A 62 -7.11 -6.00 -11.41
CA VAL A 62 -6.20 -4.85 -11.57
C VAL A 62 -6.37 -3.90 -10.39
N PHE A 63 -5.27 -3.32 -9.92
CA PHE A 63 -5.32 -2.24 -8.94
C PHE A 63 -5.21 -0.87 -9.61
N LYS A 64 -6.04 0.09 -9.19
CA LYS A 64 -6.04 1.46 -9.72
C LYS A 64 -5.51 2.48 -8.73
N GLU A 65 -4.77 3.47 -9.24
CA GLU A 65 -4.39 4.67 -8.49
C GLU A 65 -5.38 5.80 -8.79
N HIS A 66 -5.92 6.40 -7.74
CA HIS A 66 -6.89 7.50 -7.84
C HIS A 66 -6.32 8.82 -7.31
N ALA A 67 -5.26 8.78 -6.51
CA ALA A 67 -4.65 9.96 -5.90
C ALA A 67 -3.13 9.75 -5.81
N PRO A 68 -2.39 9.87 -6.93
CA PRO A 68 -0.96 9.64 -6.95
C PRO A 68 -0.22 10.60 -6.02
N VAL A 69 0.97 10.17 -5.58
CA VAL A 69 1.90 10.98 -4.80
C VAL A 69 2.33 12.23 -5.59
N ILE A 70 2.64 13.32 -4.87
CA ILE A 70 3.03 14.61 -5.47
C ILE A 70 4.41 14.50 -6.13
N HIS A 71 5.32 13.78 -5.48
CA HIS A 71 6.68 13.50 -5.94
C HIS A 71 6.70 12.19 -6.74
N GLY A 72 6.29 12.25 -8.00
CA GLY A 72 6.19 11.09 -8.89
C GLY A 72 7.54 10.38 -9.13
N GLU A 73 8.67 11.04 -8.90
CA GLU A 73 10.01 10.46 -8.89
C GLU A 73 10.16 9.31 -7.87
N MET A 74 9.37 9.32 -6.79
CA MET A 74 9.34 8.23 -5.81
C MET A 74 8.84 6.91 -6.39
N LEU A 75 8.05 6.98 -7.47
CA LEU A 75 7.57 5.79 -8.17
C LEU A 75 8.70 5.10 -8.96
N GLY A 76 9.83 5.76 -9.16
CA GLY A 76 10.97 5.26 -9.92
C GLY A 76 10.69 5.19 -11.42
N GLY A 77 11.03 4.06 -12.05
CA GLY A 77 10.99 3.85 -13.49
C GLY A 77 9.58 3.69 -14.11
N THR A 78 8.53 4.20 -13.49
CA THR A 78 7.15 4.06 -14.00
C THR A 78 6.78 5.10 -15.06
N LYS A 79 7.61 6.13 -15.27
CA LYS A 79 7.42 7.09 -16.36
C LYS A 79 7.63 6.41 -17.72
N GLY A 80 6.56 6.26 -18.50
CA GLY A 80 6.57 5.59 -19.81
C GLY A 80 6.32 4.09 -19.75
N ALA A 81 6.12 3.52 -18.56
CA ALA A 81 5.67 2.14 -18.37
C ALA A 81 4.13 2.04 -18.43
N GLU A 82 3.59 0.83 -18.46
CA GLU A 82 2.17 0.56 -18.25
C GLU A 82 1.84 0.76 -16.75
N PRO A 83 1.20 1.88 -16.35
CA PRO A 83 1.13 2.31 -14.96
C PRO A 83 0.30 1.36 -14.10
N ASP A 84 -0.79 0.83 -14.66
CA ASP A 84 -1.67 -0.11 -13.96
C ASP A 84 -1.00 -1.46 -13.74
N ILE A 85 -0.21 -1.95 -14.71
CA ILE A 85 0.52 -3.22 -14.59
C ILE A 85 1.60 -3.09 -13.52
N SER A 86 2.39 -2.02 -13.59
CA SER A 86 3.47 -1.75 -12.64
C SER A 86 2.93 -1.59 -11.22
N LEU A 87 1.81 -0.86 -11.07
CA LEU A 87 1.13 -0.68 -9.79
C LEU A 87 0.56 -2.00 -9.25
N THR A 88 -0.12 -2.77 -10.10
CA THR A 88 -0.71 -4.07 -9.72
C THR A 88 0.38 -5.03 -9.25
N ALA A 89 1.49 -5.14 -9.99
CA ALA A 89 2.64 -5.96 -9.59
C ALA A 89 3.24 -5.47 -8.26
N PHE A 90 3.38 -4.15 -8.08
CA PHE A 90 3.90 -3.57 -6.86
C PHE A 90 3.01 -3.87 -5.64
N ILE A 91 1.70 -3.71 -5.78
CA ILE A 91 0.72 -4.02 -4.73
C ILE A 91 0.76 -5.51 -4.42
N LEU A 92 0.79 -6.39 -5.43
CA LEU A 92 0.90 -7.83 -5.23
C LEU A 92 2.15 -8.21 -4.41
N VAL A 93 3.30 -7.60 -4.68
CA VAL A 93 4.52 -7.80 -3.88
C VAL A 93 4.31 -7.34 -2.43
N ALA A 94 3.66 -6.20 -2.20
CA ALA A 94 3.34 -5.74 -0.85
C ALA A 94 2.43 -6.73 -0.10
N LEU A 95 1.40 -7.26 -0.78
CA LEU A 95 0.51 -8.28 -0.22
C LEU A 95 1.28 -9.56 0.14
N LEU A 96 2.19 -10.02 -0.73
CA LEU A 96 3.02 -11.20 -0.49
C LEU A 96 3.95 -11.02 0.73
N GLU A 97 4.61 -9.87 0.85
CA GLU A 97 5.47 -9.56 2.02
C GLU A 97 4.67 -9.52 3.33
N SER A 98 3.41 -9.07 3.27
CA SER A 98 2.53 -8.99 4.45
C SER A 98 1.88 -10.31 4.86
N ARG A 99 1.97 -11.34 4.02
CA ARG A 99 1.21 -12.59 4.19
C ARG A 99 1.45 -13.26 5.55
N SER A 100 2.70 -13.34 6.01
CA SER A 100 3.01 -13.96 7.30
C SER A 100 2.44 -13.16 8.48
N VAL A 101 2.36 -11.83 8.35
CA VAL A 101 1.86 -10.95 9.43
C VAL A 101 0.34 -10.98 9.52
N CYS A 102 -0.35 -11.13 8.38
CA CYS A 102 -1.80 -11.01 8.28
C CYS A 102 -2.56 -12.34 8.14
N ASN A 103 -1.89 -13.46 7.93
CA ASN A 103 -2.53 -14.78 7.92
C ASN A 103 -2.47 -15.51 9.28
N GLU A 104 -1.65 -15.02 10.21
CA GLU A 104 -1.53 -15.61 11.55
C GLU A 104 -2.60 -15.09 12.53
N HIS A 105 -3.42 -14.11 12.12
CA HIS A 105 -4.48 -13.44 12.89
C HIS A 105 -5.74 -13.27 12.03
#